data_AF-A0A970N404-F1
#
_entry.id   AF-A0A970N404-F1
#
_cell.length_a   1.000
_cell.length_b   1.000
_cell.length_c   1.000
_cell.angle_alpha   90.00
_cell.angle_beta   90.00
_cell.angle_gamma   90.00
#
_symmetry.space_group_name_H-M   'P 1'
#
loop_
_entity.id
_entity.type
_entity.pdbx_description
1 polymer ?
#
loop_
_entity_poly.entity_id
_entity_poly.type
_entity_poly.pdbx_seq_one_letter_code
_entity_poly.pdbx_strand_id
1 'polypeptide(L)' 'MSDEKRILELITLLEKYNHEYYVLDNPSVDDATYDRLMNELILLEEK' A
#
# COMPACT_ATOMS: atom_id res chain seq x y z
N MET A 1 0.49 17.83 -7.41
CA MET A 1 -0.39 16.99 -6.56
C MET A 1 0.36 16.81 -5.26
N SER A 2 -0.22 17.14 -4.10
CA SER A 2 0.52 17.12 -2.83
C SER A 2 0.90 15.68 -2.46
N ASP A 3 2.05 15.53 -1.79
CA ASP A 3 2.53 14.24 -1.29
C ASP A 3 1.47 13.55 -0.40
N GLU A 4 0.63 14.33 0.29
CA GLU A 4 -0.51 13.86 1.10
C GLU A 4 -1.54 13.06 0.27
N LYS A 5 -1.83 13.50 -0.96
CA LYS A 5 -2.77 12.77 -1.82
C LYS A 5 -2.21 11.39 -2.16
N ARG A 6 -0.90 11.30 -2.42
CA ARG A 6 -0.25 10.04 -2.75
C ARG A 6 -0.18 9.12 -1.53
N ILE A 7 0.11 9.66 -0.35
CA ILE A 7 0.07 8.94 0.93
C ILE A 7 -1.32 8.30 1.14
N LEU A 8 -2.40 9.08 0.99
CA LEU A 8 -3.77 8.56 1.14
C LEU A 8 -4.11 7.45 0.14
N GLU A 9 -3.66 7.57 -1.12
CA GLU A 9 -3.83 6.52 -2.13
C GLU A 9 -3.08 5.24 -1.75
N LEU A 10 -1.84 5.36 -1.27
CA LEU A 10 -1.02 4.22 -0.86
C LEU A 10 -1.62 3.51 0.36
N ILE A 11 -2.06 4.25 1.37
CA ILE A 11 -2.75 3.68 2.54
C ILE A 11 -3.97 2.88 2.11
N THR A 12 -4.83 3.47 1.26
CA THR A 12 -6.05 2.80 0.77
C THR A 12 -5.73 1.50 0.02
N LEU A 13 -4.68 1.51 -0.81
CA LEU A 13 -4.24 0.32 -1.55
C LEU A 13 -3.69 -0.77 -0.61
N LEU A 14 -2.82 -0.40 0.33
CA LEU A 14 -2.23 -1.32 1.29
C LEU A 14 -3.28 -1.95 2.21
N GLU A 15 -4.28 -1.17 2.66
CA GLU A 15 -5.41 -1.70 3.43
C GLU A 15 -6.23 -2.72 2.62
N LYS A 16 -6.52 -2.41 1.35
CA LYS A 16 -7.21 -3.34 0.45
C LYS A 16 -6.42 -4.65 0.30
N TYR A 17 -5.12 -4.55 0.03
CA TYR A 17 -4.28 -5.75 -0.15
C TYR A 17 -4.14 -6.55 1.15
N ASN A 18 -4.04 -5.88 2.31
CA ASN A 18 -4.06 -6.54 3.60
C ASN A 18 -5.37 -7.31 3.81
N HIS A 19 -6.52 -6.70 3.52
CA HIS A 19 -7.80 -7.38 3.64
C HIS A 19 -7.90 -8.59 2.70
N GLU A 20 -7.48 -8.43 1.44
CA GLU A 20 -7.48 -9.52 0.47
C GLU A 20 -6.59 -10.69 0.90
N TYR A 21 -5.40 -10.40 1.45
CA TYR A 21 -4.46 -11.41 1.93
C TYR A 21 -4.94 -12.08 3.23
N TYR A 22 -5.26 -11.30 4.27
CA TYR A 22 -5.53 -11.83 5.60
C TYR A 22 -6.99 -12.27 5.83
N VAL A 23 -7.95 -11.67 5.12
CA VAL A 23 -9.39 -11.94 5.33
C VAL A 23 -9.96 -12.81 4.23
N LEU A 24 -9.64 -12.51 2.98
CA LEU A 24 -10.21 -13.22 1.82
C LEU A 24 -9.40 -14.43 1.37
N ASP A 25 -8.17 -14.60 1.88
CA ASP A 25 -7.21 -15.62 1.41
C ASP A 25 -7.06 -15.62 -0.13
N ASN A 26 -7.17 -14.41 -0.72
CA ASN A 26 -7.20 -14.20 -2.16
C ASN A 26 -6.43 -12.93 -2.51
N PRO A 27 -5.08 -12.96 -2.40
CA PRO A 27 -4.25 -11.78 -2.68
C PRO A 27 -4.36 -11.36 -4.15
N SER A 28 -4.64 -10.08 -4.42
CA SER A 28 -4.66 -9.56 -5.80
C SER A 28 -3.29 -9.14 -6.31
N VAL A 29 -2.29 -9.05 -5.43
CA VAL A 29 -0.91 -8.65 -5.74
C VAL A 29 0.08 -9.58 -5.04
N ASP A 30 1.29 -9.68 -5.59
CA ASP A 30 2.39 -10.41 -4.96
C ASP A 30 3.07 -9.59 -3.87
N ASP A 31 3.83 -10.27 -3.00
CA ASP A 31 4.58 -9.65 -1.90
C ASP A 31 5.51 -8.54 -2.42
N ALA A 32 6.17 -8.74 -3.56
CA ALA A 32 7.06 -7.76 -4.16
C ALA A 32 6.35 -6.46 -4.59
N THR A 33 5.08 -6.54 -4.99
CA THR A 33 4.28 -5.34 -5.29
C THR A 33 3.83 -4.65 -4.02
N TYR A 34 3.41 -5.42 -3.01
CA TYR A 34 3.06 -4.87 -1.70
C TYR A 34 4.26 -4.13 -1.07
N ASP A 35 5.43 -4.78 -1.04
CA ASP A 35 6.66 -4.22 -0.48
C ASP A 35 7.07 -2.92 -1.17
N ARG A 36 6.92 -2.83 -2.50
CA ARG A 36 7.21 -1.59 -3.24
C ARG A 36 6.29 -0.45 -2.83
N LEU A 37 5.00 -0.72 -2.66
CA LEU A 37 4.02 0.30 -2.25
C LEU A 37 4.24 0.73 -0.79
N MET A 38 4.58 -0.21 0.08
CA MET A 38 4.92 0.08 1.47
C MET A 38 6.18 0.94 1.57
N ASN A 39 7.24 0.60 0.83
CA ASN A 39 8.46 1.40 0.79
C ASN A 39 8.19 2.80 0.23
N GLU A 40 7.35 2.93 -0.79
CA GLU A 40 6.95 4.24 -1.32
C GLU A 40 6.24 5.09 -0.27
N LEU A 41 5.34 4.48 0.52
CA LEU A 41 4.64 5.16 1.61
C LEU A 41 5.63 5.66 2.67
N ILE A 42 6.54 4.80 3.12
CA ILE A 42 7.56 5.15 4.13
C ILE A 42 8.43 6.32 3.64
N LEU A 43 8.90 6.28 2.38
CA LEU A 43 9.71 7.34 1.81
C LEU A 43 8.98 8.69 1.71
N LEU A 44 7.65 8.66 1.53
CA LEU A 44 6.82 9.87 1.49
C LEU A 44 6.54 10.40 2.90
N GLU A 45 6.45 9.54 3.91
CA GLU A 45 6.27 9.94 5.31
C GLU A 45 7.57 10.48 5.96
N GLU A 46 8.74 10.02 5.48
CA GLU A 46 10.05 10.50 5.96
C GLU A 46 10.49 11.85 5.36
N LYS A 47 9.75 12.36 4.36
CA LYS A 47 10.09 13.57 3.60
C LYS A 47 9.57 14.84 4.28
#